data_AF-A0AAU3QJF6-F1
#
_entry.id   AF-A0AAU3QJF6-F1
#
_cell.length_a   1.000
_cell.length_b   1.000
_cell.length_c   1.000
_cell.angle_alpha   90.00
_cell.angle_beta   90.00
_cell.angle_gamma   90.00
#
_symmetry.space_group_name_H-M   'P 1'
#
loop_
_entity.id
_entity.type
_entity.pdbx_description
1 polymer ?
#
loop_
_entity_poly.entity_id
_entity_poly.type
_entity_poly.pdbx_seq_one_letter_code
_entity_poly.pdbx_strand_id
1 'polypeptide(L)'
;MGPRMAVKRHGGGAFGGRVRTAALVTGVAMAGLAATAPALTSGGESRPAPGAGAPSGKRVTYDLGDLAFTPGAPYQGKSEIAAVVHYPDGPGTQGLARGRHPLIVMQHGQWATCADRGAQNALTKAQKALALAEKAGDRTEEARQLKIIEKMSDRLWAWPCKAGVSPLPSSSGYDYLARSLARQGFVVVSMGANGINATSGGQADSVYQARAALINKHLDLWRQLDGGKGPLKGKVKDPRTGRAVGAAFAGYLDMGRVGTLGHSMGGGGVMQQVSDLRHGDWPAGVRIKTAVGLAPTATWENEPVTKVPLAVLWGTCDQVNTGEYVKWNRKKNKAPLHGITLTGGNHNYFNTQWSPSSGQVAGADDAIPGKQRGRCVSQDGRNQQHRGLDEATQRRITTGYTVAFFRRHLLGDTSADALLTGRKKLPGVPDVVKVEYVKPH
;
A
#
# COMPACT_ATOMS: atom_id res chain seq x y z
N MET A 1 -38.53 -32.67 -37.56
CA MET A 1 -39.45 -32.36 -36.45
C MET A 1 -38.92 -33.05 -35.20
N GLY A 2 -38.16 -32.34 -34.36
CA GLY A 2 -37.68 -32.88 -33.08
C GLY A 2 -38.51 -32.30 -31.94
N PRO A 3 -38.96 -33.10 -30.96
CA PRO A 3 -39.60 -32.56 -29.78
C PRO A 3 -38.62 -32.38 -28.62
N ARG A 4 -38.87 -31.28 -27.91
CA ARG A 4 -38.29 -30.83 -26.65
C ARG A 4 -38.38 -31.88 -25.55
N MET A 5 -37.42 -31.87 -24.63
CA MET A 5 -37.70 -32.23 -23.24
C MET A 5 -37.04 -31.25 -22.28
N ALA A 6 -37.88 -30.72 -21.39
CA ALA A 6 -37.50 -29.99 -20.19
C ALA A 6 -37.95 -30.80 -18.96
N VAL A 7 -37.00 -31.00 -18.05
CA VAL A 7 -37.10 -30.94 -16.58
C VAL A 7 -38.22 -31.71 -15.86
N LYS A 8 -37.81 -32.64 -14.98
CA LYS A 8 -38.24 -32.60 -13.56
C LYS A 8 -37.34 -33.41 -12.62
N ARG A 9 -37.19 -32.83 -11.42
CA ARG A 9 -36.46 -33.29 -10.22
C ARG A 9 -37.19 -34.43 -9.49
N HIS A 10 -36.41 -35.28 -8.82
CA HIS A 10 -36.53 -35.82 -7.44
C HIS A 10 -35.31 -36.79 -7.26
N GLY A 11 -34.61 -37.00 -6.15
CA GLY A 11 -34.71 -36.62 -4.74
C GLY A 11 -34.13 -37.77 -3.89
N GLY A 12 -33.07 -37.54 -3.11
CA GLY A 12 -32.53 -38.40 -2.01
C GLY A 12 -31.79 -39.69 -2.42
N GLY A 13 -30.73 -40.19 -1.78
CA GLY A 13 -29.95 -39.84 -0.59
C GLY A 13 -28.57 -40.55 -0.70
N ALA A 14 -27.46 -39.91 -0.32
CA ALA A 14 -26.81 -39.97 1.00
C ALA A 14 -26.00 -41.26 1.28
N PHE A 15 -24.68 -41.18 1.06
CA PHE A 15 -23.55 -41.81 1.78
C PHE A 15 -22.29 -41.22 1.12
N GLY A 16 -21.26 -40.65 1.73
CA GLY A 16 -20.84 -40.39 3.10
C GLY A 16 -19.38 -39.93 2.96
N GLY A 17 -19.04 -38.71 3.39
CA GLY A 17 -17.68 -38.17 3.21
C GLY A 17 -17.61 -36.64 3.28
N ARG A 18 -18.13 -36.04 4.36
CA ARG A 18 -18.04 -34.59 4.60
C ARG A 18 -16.64 -34.22 5.11
N VAL A 19 -15.80 -33.64 4.27
CA VAL A 19 -14.76 -32.72 4.73
C VAL A 19 -15.43 -31.37 4.92
N ARG A 20 -15.72 -31.01 6.17
CA ARG A 20 -16.21 -29.68 6.55
C ARG A 20 -15.04 -28.69 6.44
N THR A 21 -14.93 -27.97 5.33
CA THR A 21 -14.21 -26.70 5.30
C THR A 21 -15.10 -25.63 5.93
N ALA A 22 -14.95 -25.43 7.24
CA ALA A 22 -15.41 -24.21 7.89
C ALA A 22 -14.54 -23.06 7.39
N ALA A 23 -15.14 -22.11 6.68
CA ALA A 23 -14.54 -20.81 6.44
C ALA A 23 -14.43 -20.11 7.81
N LEU A 24 -13.25 -20.19 8.42
CA LEU A 24 -12.88 -19.38 9.57
C LEU A 24 -12.73 -17.93 9.11
N VAL A 25 -13.78 -17.14 9.31
CA VAL A 25 -13.63 -15.69 9.50
C VAL A 25 -12.82 -15.53 10.79
N THR A 26 -11.50 -15.49 10.67
CA THR A 26 -10.62 -15.15 11.78
C THR A 26 -10.70 -13.64 11.95
N GLY A 27 -11.63 -13.21 12.80
CA GLY A 27 -11.56 -11.89 13.41
C GLY A 27 -10.21 -11.78 14.14
N VAL A 28 -9.43 -10.76 13.78
CA VAL A 28 -8.24 -10.38 14.54
C VAL A 28 -8.72 -9.92 15.91
N ALA A 29 -8.60 -10.78 16.91
CA ALA A 29 -8.79 -10.43 18.31
C ALA A 29 -7.64 -9.53 18.75
N MET A 30 -7.85 -8.21 18.67
CA MET A 30 -6.97 -7.21 19.29
C MET A 30 -7.12 -7.29 20.81
N ALA A 31 -6.19 -7.99 21.48
CA ALA A 31 -6.07 -7.95 22.93
C ALA A 31 -5.56 -6.58 23.38
N GLY A 32 -6.48 -5.68 23.71
CA GLY A 32 -6.17 -4.39 24.33
C GLY A 32 -5.86 -4.55 25.81
N LEU A 33 -4.57 -4.57 26.18
CA LEU A 33 -4.16 -4.27 27.56
C LEU A 33 -3.96 -2.75 27.71
N ALA A 34 -4.85 -2.14 28.48
CA ALA A 34 -4.65 -0.80 29.01
C ALA A 34 -3.56 -0.86 30.09
N ALA A 35 -2.42 -0.21 29.83
CA ALA A 35 -1.44 0.09 30.87
C ALA A 35 -1.56 1.58 31.20
N THR A 36 -2.04 1.88 32.40
CA THR A 36 -1.95 3.22 33.01
C THR A 36 -0.48 3.49 33.31
N ALA A 37 0.13 4.47 32.63
CA ALA A 37 1.45 4.97 32.97
C ALA A 37 1.31 6.24 33.84
N PRO A 38 2.12 6.42 34.90
CA PRO A 38 2.10 7.63 35.70
C PRO A 38 2.71 8.80 34.90
N ALA A 39 2.17 10.00 35.13
CA ALA A 39 2.69 11.24 34.58
C ALA A 39 4.09 11.51 35.15
N LEU A 40 5.12 11.38 34.30
CA LEU A 40 6.44 11.90 34.57
C LEU A 40 6.54 13.27 33.92
N THR A 41 6.64 14.31 34.73
CA THR A 41 7.07 15.64 34.34
C THR A 41 8.55 15.58 33.99
N SER A 42 8.92 15.77 32.72
CA SER A 42 10.32 15.99 32.32
C SER A 42 10.44 17.35 31.65
N GLY A 43 11.34 18.16 32.21
CA GLY A 43 11.63 19.54 31.84
C GLY A 43 12.09 19.74 30.40
N GLY A 44 12.08 21.00 29.99
CA GLY A 44 12.39 21.44 28.63
C GLY A 44 13.84 21.19 28.25
N GLU A 45 14.02 20.46 27.17
CA GLU A 45 15.22 20.56 26.34
C GLU A 45 14.84 21.27 25.03
N SER A 46 15.58 22.31 24.73
CA SER A 46 15.47 23.19 23.57
C SER A 46 15.57 22.40 22.25
N ARG A 47 14.52 22.48 21.43
CA ARG A 47 14.55 22.00 20.03
C ARG A 47 15.58 22.84 19.25
N PRO A 48 16.51 22.23 18.50
CA PRO A 48 17.30 22.98 17.53
C PRO A 48 16.34 23.47 16.43
N ALA A 49 16.45 24.75 16.07
CA ALA A 49 15.75 25.31 14.93
C ALA A 49 16.16 24.55 13.64
N PRO A 50 15.23 24.26 12.71
CA PRO A 50 15.59 23.63 11.45
C PRO A 50 16.40 24.61 10.60
N GLY A 51 17.69 24.29 10.41
CA GLY A 51 18.59 24.99 9.51
C GLY A 51 18.16 24.86 8.04
N ALA A 52 18.45 25.93 7.30
CA ALA A 52 18.17 26.10 5.88
C ALA A 52 18.87 25.07 4.98
N GLY A 53 18.21 24.71 3.87
CA GLY A 53 18.91 24.31 2.63
C GLY A 53 19.05 22.82 2.33
N ALA A 54 17.93 22.08 2.22
CA ALA A 54 17.87 20.87 1.39
C ALA A 54 16.81 21.10 0.30
N PRO A 55 17.06 20.78 -0.99
CA PRO A 55 16.07 20.99 -2.06
C PRO A 55 14.76 20.28 -1.72
N SER A 56 13.71 21.05 -1.41
CA SER A 56 12.41 20.51 -1.05
C SER A 56 11.64 20.20 -2.33
N GLY A 57 11.49 18.92 -2.69
CA GLY A 57 10.58 18.54 -3.79
C GLY A 57 9.21 19.17 -3.59
N LYS A 58 8.59 19.66 -4.67
CA LYS A 58 7.27 20.29 -4.62
C LYS A 58 6.17 19.23 -4.58
N ARG A 59 5.06 19.58 -3.92
CA ARG A 59 3.88 18.72 -3.75
C ARG A 59 2.67 19.34 -4.44
N VAL A 60 1.98 18.56 -5.26
CA VAL A 60 0.70 18.93 -5.88
C VAL A 60 -0.31 17.80 -5.70
N THR A 61 -1.58 18.09 -5.92
CA THR A 61 -2.67 17.11 -5.82
C THR A 61 -3.57 17.21 -7.04
N TYR A 62 -4.22 16.12 -7.40
CA TYR A 62 -5.39 16.17 -8.28
C TYR A 62 -6.49 15.28 -7.73
N ASP A 63 -7.71 15.64 -8.09
CA ASP A 63 -8.92 14.92 -7.75
C ASP A 63 -9.93 15.12 -8.89
N LEU A 64 -10.35 14.03 -9.53
CA LEU A 64 -11.37 14.01 -10.57
C LEU A 64 -12.72 13.47 -10.06
N GLY A 65 -12.83 13.16 -8.76
CA GLY A 65 -14.03 12.69 -8.09
C GLY A 65 -13.89 11.29 -7.51
N ASP A 66 -14.66 11.04 -6.44
CA ASP A 66 -14.63 9.81 -5.64
C ASP A 66 -15.13 8.55 -6.38
N LEU A 67 -15.86 8.73 -7.48
CA LEU A 67 -16.46 7.65 -8.29
C LEU A 67 -16.06 7.74 -9.77
N ALA A 68 -14.93 8.42 -10.05
CA ALA A 68 -14.50 8.77 -11.40
C ALA A 68 -13.99 7.59 -12.24
N PHE A 69 -13.78 6.41 -11.62
CA PHE A 69 -13.33 5.22 -12.30
C PHE A 69 -14.19 4.00 -11.96
N THR A 70 -14.59 3.27 -12.99
CA THR A 70 -15.26 1.98 -12.85
C THR A 70 -14.30 0.92 -13.39
N PRO A 71 -13.70 0.08 -12.53
CA PRO A 71 -12.90 -1.05 -13.00
C PRO A 71 -13.74 -1.99 -13.86
N GLY A 72 -13.09 -2.72 -14.78
CA GLY A 72 -13.77 -3.66 -15.66
C GLY A 72 -14.36 -4.86 -14.91
N ALA A 73 -15.31 -5.55 -15.55
CA ALA A 73 -15.86 -6.81 -15.05
C ALA A 73 -14.74 -7.86 -14.83
N PRO A 74 -14.88 -8.80 -13.87
CA PRO A 74 -16.07 -9.04 -13.05
C PRO A 74 -16.12 -8.19 -11.76
N TYR A 75 -15.23 -7.21 -11.61
CA TYR A 75 -15.27 -6.30 -10.48
C TYR A 75 -16.55 -5.44 -10.47
N GLN A 76 -17.17 -5.31 -9.30
CA GLN A 76 -18.32 -4.45 -9.09
C GLN A 76 -17.96 -3.36 -8.07
N GLY A 77 -17.94 -2.12 -8.51
CA GLY A 77 -17.59 -0.99 -7.66
C GLY A 77 -17.04 0.16 -8.48
N LYS A 78 -16.76 1.27 -7.80
CA LYS A 78 -16.13 2.45 -8.37
C LYS A 78 -15.01 2.90 -7.45
N SER A 79 -14.01 3.55 -8.05
CA SER A 79 -12.90 4.15 -7.32
C SER A 79 -12.76 5.61 -7.70
N GLU A 80 -12.11 6.34 -6.79
CA GLU A 80 -11.65 7.68 -7.04
C GLU A 80 -10.56 7.72 -8.10
N ILE A 81 -10.42 8.89 -8.73
CA ILE A 81 -9.19 9.26 -9.43
C ILE A 81 -8.62 10.47 -8.71
N ALA A 82 -7.86 10.20 -7.66
CA ALA A 82 -7.19 11.21 -6.84
C ALA A 82 -5.77 10.78 -6.49
N ALA A 83 -4.85 11.73 -6.40
CA ALA A 83 -3.47 11.45 -5.99
C ALA A 83 -2.77 12.66 -5.38
N VAL A 84 -1.75 12.34 -4.58
CA VAL A 84 -0.70 13.27 -4.17
C VAL A 84 0.51 13.04 -5.06
N VAL A 85 1.15 14.12 -5.52
CA VAL A 85 2.25 14.06 -6.45
C VAL A 85 3.43 14.83 -5.89
N HIS A 86 4.61 14.22 -5.93
CA HIS A 86 5.89 14.87 -5.62
C HIS A 86 6.77 14.90 -6.85
N TYR A 87 7.47 16.00 -7.09
CA TYR A 87 8.30 16.17 -8.28
C TYR A 87 9.57 16.99 -7.99
N PRO A 88 10.63 16.83 -8.79
CA PRO A 88 11.85 17.60 -8.67
C PRO A 88 11.58 19.06 -8.98
N ASP A 89 11.94 19.94 -8.06
CA ASP A 89 11.79 21.38 -8.24
C ASP A 89 12.89 21.94 -9.15
N GLY A 90 12.50 22.79 -10.11
CA GLY A 90 13.44 23.52 -10.93
C GLY A 90 13.96 24.79 -10.24
N PRO A 91 15.12 25.34 -10.67
CA PRO A 91 15.57 26.65 -10.20
C PRO A 91 14.59 27.75 -10.67
N GLY A 92 14.19 28.62 -9.75
CA GLY A 92 13.16 29.64 -9.98
C GLY A 92 11.75 29.08 -9.80
N THR A 93 10.82 29.86 -9.27
CA THR A 93 9.48 29.44 -8.77
C THR A 93 8.50 28.89 -9.82
N GLN A 94 8.96 28.53 -11.03
CA GLN A 94 8.11 28.35 -12.20
C GLN A 94 7.81 26.91 -12.66
N GLY A 95 8.39 25.84 -12.09
CA GLY A 95 7.95 24.49 -12.50
C GLY A 95 8.85 23.31 -12.14
N LEU A 96 8.66 22.22 -12.88
CA LEU A 96 9.51 21.03 -12.84
C LEU A 96 10.97 21.38 -13.17
N ALA A 97 11.91 20.61 -12.62
CA ALA A 97 13.30 20.67 -13.06
C ALA A 97 13.42 20.42 -14.57
N ARG A 98 14.51 20.93 -15.18
CA ARG A 98 14.77 20.72 -16.61
C ARG A 98 15.03 19.24 -16.89
N GLY A 99 14.56 18.79 -18.07
CA GLY A 99 14.75 17.42 -18.55
C GLY A 99 13.49 16.57 -18.44
N ARG A 100 13.53 15.37 -19.01
CA ARG A 100 12.45 14.40 -18.88
C ARG A 100 12.67 13.52 -17.65
N HIS A 101 11.63 13.37 -16.86
CA HIS A 101 11.68 12.69 -15.56
C HIS A 101 10.96 11.34 -15.63
N PRO A 102 11.58 10.23 -15.20
CA PRO A 102 10.87 8.96 -15.04
C PRO A 102 9.71 9.11 -14.06
N LEU A 103 8.61 8.40 -14.34
CA LEU A 103 7.39 8.45 -13.54
C LEU A 103 7.29 7.21 -12.65
N ILE A 104 6.96 7.41 -11.37
CA ILE A 104 6.65 6.32 -10.44
C ILE A 104 5.20 6.46 -9.97
N VAL A 105 4.39 5.41 -10.12
CA VAL A 105 3.03 5.36 -9.55
C VAL A 105 3.04 4.44 -8.32
N MET A 106 2.55 4.95 -7.20
CA MET A 106 2.47 4.24 -5.93
C MET A 106 1.02 3.99 -5.52
N GLN A 107 0.70 2.79 -5.06
CA GLN A 107 -0.63 2.41 -4.58
C GLN A 107 -0.60 1.99 -3.10
N HIS A 108 -1.49 2.56 -2.29
CA HIS A 108 -1.68 2.08 -0.92
C HIS A 108 -2.48 0.77 -0.87
N GLY A 109 -2.34 0.04 0.22
CA GLY A 109 -3.07 -1.20 0.47
C GLY A 109 -4.47 -1.02 1.06
N GLN A 110 -5.00 -2.13 1.58
CA GLN A 110 -6.32 -2.15 2.22
C GLN A 110 -6.24 -1.52 3.61
N TRP A 111 -7.07 -0.51 3.83
CA TRP A 111 -7.19 0.19 5.10
C TRP A 111 -8.53 0.93 5.15
N ALA A 112 -8.96 1.32 6.36
CA ALA A 112 -10.13 2.18 6.54
C ALA A 112 -10.05 3.42 5.65
N THR A 113 -11.18 3.80 5.07
CA THR A 113 -11.29 4.82 4.01
C THR A 113 -11.65 6.19 4.58
N CYS A 114 -12.31 6.24 5.74
CA CYS A 114 -12.84 7.46 6.33
C CYS A 114 -12.28 7.72 7.72
N ALA A 115 -11.85 8.95 7.98
CA ALA A 115 -11.29 9.40 9.26
C ALA A 115 -12.36 9.66 10.33
N ASP A 116 -13.33 8.76 10.49
CA ASP A 116 -14.46 8.92 11.43
C ASP A 116 -14.05 8.54 12.86
N ARG A 117 -13.54 9.53 13.61
CA ARG A 117 -13.11 9.33 15.01
C ARG A 117 -14.25 8.84 15.90
N GLY A 118 -15.46 9.33 15.69
CA GLY A 118 -16.63 8.94 16.46
C GLY A 118 -16.97 7.46 16.25
N ALA A 119 -16.95 7.01 15.00
CA ALA A 119 -17.12 5.60 14.67
C ALA A 119 -16.00 4.74 15.28
N GLN A 120 -14.73 5.16 15.18
CA GLN A 120 -13.60 4.44 15.77
C GLN A 120 -13.76 4.27 17.29
N ASN A 121 -14.11 5.34 18.01
CA ASN A 121 -14.27 5.28 19.47
C ASN A 121 -15.42 4.35 19.87
N ALA A 122 -16.55 4.43 19.16
CA ALA A 122 -17.70 3.56 19.40
C ALA A 122 -17.38 2.09 19.07
N LEU A 123 -16.66 1.84 17.97
CA LEU A 123 -16.18 0.51 17.58
C LEU A 123 -15.29 -0.09 18.68
N THR A 124 -14.28 0.65 19.15
CA THR A 124 -13.37 0.18 20.20
C THR A 124 -14.11 -0.09 21.52
N LYS A 125 -15.09 0.75 21.90
CA LYS A 125 -15.92 0.50 23.08
C LYS A 125 -16.75 -0.77 22.92
N ALA A 126 -17.35 -0.98 21.75
CA ALA A 126 -18.17 -2.16 21.46
C ALA A 126 -17.37 -3.45 21.45
N GLN A 127 -16.15 -3.44 20.87
CA GLN A 127 -15.25 -4.59 20.88
C GLN A 127 -14.85 -5.01 22.31
N LYS A 128 -14.56 -4.03 23.18
CA LYS A 128 -14.27 -4.32 24.60
C LYS A 128 -15.48 -4.91 25.32
N ALA A 129 -16.67 -4.36 25.08
CA ALA A 129 -17.91 -4.87 25.67
C ALA A 129 -18.26 -6.28 25.16
N LEU A 130 -18.02 -6.56 23.86
CA LEU A 130 -18.20 -7.88 23.28
C LEU A 130 -17.32 -8.93 23.99
N ALA A 131 -16.02 -8.65 24.15
CA ALA A 131 -15.11 -9.57 24.83
C ALA A 131 -15.52 -9.85 26.29
N LEU A 132 -16.09 -8.87 26.98
CA LEU A 132 -16.64 -9.05 28.33
C LEU A 132 -17.92 -9.91 28.32
N ALA A 133 -18.82 -9.68 27.36
CA ALA A 133 -20.05 -10.44 27.19
C ALA A 133 -19.76 -11.91 26.85
N GLU A 134 -18.80 -12.17 25.95
CA GLU A 134 -18.33 -13.52 25.59
C GLU A 134 -17.81 -14.28 26.81
N LYS A 135 -17.02 -13.61 27.66
CA LYS A 135 -16.51 -14.19 28.91
C LYS A 135 -17.64 -14.48 29.91
N ALA A 136 -18.70 -13.69 29.91
CA ALA A 136 -19.86 -13.85 30.79
C ALA A 136 -20.91 -14.83 30.24
N GLY A 137 -20.82 -15.23 28.97
CA GLY A 137 -21.84 -16.03 28.28
C GLY A 137 -23.13 -15.25 27.98
N ASP A 138 -23.09 -13.92 27.96
CA ASP A 138 -24.24 -13.05 27.70
C ASP A 138 -24.49 -12.91 26.19
N ARG A 139 -25.28 -13.84 25.64
CA ARG A 139 -25.62 -13.88 24.21
C ARG A 139 -26.42 -12.66 23.73
N THR A 140 -27.19 -12.02 24.60
CA THR A 140 -27.98 -10.84 24.22
C THR A 140 -27.08 -9.63 24.05
N GLU A 141 -26.13 -9.42 24.98
CA GLU A 141 -25.16 -8.35 24.87
C GLU A 141 -24.18 -8.58 23.72
N GLU A 142 -23.70 -9.81 23.51
CA GLU A 142 -22.88 -10.18 22.35
C GLU A 142 -23.56 -9.73 21.04
N ALA A 143 -24.81 -10.12 20.82
CA ALA A 143 -25.56 -9.78 19.62
C ALA A 143 -25.75 -8.25 19.46
N ARG A 144 -25.93 -7.53 20.57
CA ARG A 144 -26.02 -6.06 20.55
C ARG A 144 -24.71 -5.42 20.14
N GLN A 145 -23.59 -5.88 20.69
CA GLN A 145 -22.27 -5.34 20.39
C GLN A 145 -21.83 -5.62 18.96
N LEU A 146 -22.13 -6.81 18.43
CA LEU A 146 -21.86 -7.16 17.03
C LEU A 146 -22.56 -6.19 16.06
N LYS A 147 -23.81 -5.81 16.31
CA LYS A 147 -24.53 -4.81 15.48
C LYS A 147 -23.88 -3.43 15.54
N ILE A 148 -23.35 -3.02 16.68
CA ILE A 148 -22.63 -1.74 16.82
C ILE A 148 -21.31 -1.82 16.05
N ILE A 149 -20.58 -2.93 16.17
CA ILE A 149 -19.32 -3.18 15.48
C ILE A 149 -19.52 -3.10 13.96
N GLU A 150 -20.51 -3.82 13.43
CA GLU A 150 -20.87 -3.80 12.00
C GLU A 150 -21.17 -2.37 11.54
N LYS A 151 -22.11 -1.68 12.20
CA LYS A 151 -22.50 -0.31 11.84
C LYS A 151 -21.35 0.69 11.88
N MET A 152 -20.44 0.59 12.86
CA MET A 152 -19.30 1.51 12.96
C MET A 152 -18.20 1.14 11.96
N SER A 153 -18.03 -0.15 11.67
CA SER A 153 -17.15 -0.62 10.59
C SER A 153 -17.61 -0.07 9.24
N ASP A 154 -18.90 -0.17 8.91
CA ASP A 154 -19.46 0.37 7.66
C ASP A 154 -19.15 1.85 7.48
N ARG A 155 -19.17 2.63 8.56
CA ARG A 155 -18.82 4.06 8.51
C ARG A 155 -17.33 4.31 8.26
N LEU A 156 -16.45 3.50 8.83
CA LEU A 156 -15.01 3.62 8.66
C LEU A 156 -14.55 3.15 7.27
N TRP A 157 -15.27 2.21 6.68
CA TRP A 157 -14.98 1.60 5.38
C TRP A 157 -15.86 2.12 4.24
N ALA A 158 -16.73 3.10 4.50
CA ALA A 158 -17.58 3.72 3.48
C ALA A 158 -16.76 4.42 2.40
N TRP A 159 -17.26 4.42 1.16
CA TRP A 159 -16.78 5.32 0.13
C TRP A 159 -17.93 5.70 -0.82
N PRO A 160 -18.13 7.00 -1.13
CA PRO A 160 -17.47 8.16 -0.53
C PRO A 160 -17.73 8.26 0.98
N CYS A 161 -16.90 9.01 1.69
CA CYS A 161 -17.12 9.24 3.11
C CYS A 161 -18.41 10.02 3.37
N LYS A 162 -19.01 9.80 4.54
CA LYS A 162 -20.17 10.58 4.98
C LYS A 162 -19.83 12.08 4.97
N ALA A 163 -20.80 12.92 4.60
CA ALA A 163 -20.66 14.38 4.69
C ALA A 163 -20.13 14.82 6.06
N GLY A 164 -19.12 15.71 6.05
CA GLY A 164 -18.42 16.18 7.24
C GLY A 164 -17.32 15.25 7.77
N VAL A 165 -17.16 14.05 7.20
CA VAL A 165 -16.05 13.13 7.51
C VAL A 165 -15.03 13.17 6.37
N SER A 166 -13.78 13.51 6.69
CA SER A 166 -12.71 13.50 5.70
C SER A 166 -12.28 12.08 5.31
N PRO A 167 -11.86 11.86 4.05
CA PRO A 167 -11.12 10.67 3.67
C PRO A 167 -9.88 10.46 4.54
N LEU A 168 -9.59 9.21 4.88
CA LEU A 168 -8.31 8.84 5.48
C LEU A 168 -7.22 8.96 4.40
N PRO A 169 -6.18 9.78 4.62
CA PRO A 169 -5.27 10.18 3.55
C PRO A 169 -4.16 9.15 3.28
N SER A 170 -4.53 7.88 3.08
CA SER A 170 -3.59 6.75 2.89
C SER A 170 -2.53 7.00 1.82
N SER A 171 -2.87 7.69 0.73
CA SER A 171 -1.94 8.10 -0.32
C SER A 171 -0.84 9.07 0.17
N SER A 172 -1.15 9.97 1.11
CA SER A 172 -0.16 10.87 1.74
C SER A 172 0.73 10.13 2.74
N GLY A 173 0.41 8.89 3.11
CA GLY A 173 1.20 8.07 4.02
C GLY A 173 2.61 7.74 3.54
N TYR A 174 2.88 7.91 2.24
CA TYR A 174 4.18 7.68 1.60
C TYR A 174 4.91 8.97 1.24
N ASP A 175 4.46 10.11 1.73
CA ASP A 175 5.06 11.41 1.44
C ASP A 175 6.57 11.47 1.74
N TYR A 176 7.03 10.76 2.79
CA TYR A 176 8.46 10.65 3.12
C TYR A 176 9.27 9.98 1.99
N LEU A 177 8.71 8.93 1.40
CA LEU A 177 9.30 8.16 0.33
C LEU A 177 9.20 8.92 -0.99
N ALA A 178 8.03 9.48 -1.29
CA ALA A 178 7.75 10.26 -2.48
C ALA A 178 8.69 11.48 -2.59
N ARG A 179 8.86 12.23 -1.50
CA ARG A 179 9.83 13.35 -1.45
C ARG A 179 11.26 12.88 -1.70
N SER A 180 11.63 11.73 -1.15
CA SER A 180 13.00 11.21 -1.30
C SER A 180 13.29 10.77 -2.72
N LEU A 181 12.33 10.14 -3.39
CA LEU A 181 12.38 9.81 -4.81
C LEU A 181 12.34 11.08 -5.70
N ALA A 182 11.50 12.06 -5.38
CA ALA A 182 11.45 13.32 -6.12
C ALA A 182 12.78 14.07 -6.12
N ARG A 183 13.51 14.06 -4.98
CA ARG A 183 14.88 14.59 -4.91
C ARG A 183 15.90 13.86 -5.79
N GLN A 184 15.58 12.65 -6.27
CA GLN A 184 16.41 11.91 -7.23
C GLN A 184 16.06 12.22 -8.69
N GLY A 185 15.09 13.11 -8.95
CA GLY A 185 14.65 13.45 -10.30
C GLY A 185 13.45 12.63 -10.80
N PHE A 186 12.68 12.00 -9.92
CA PHE A 186 11.46 11.27 -10.29
C PHE A 186 10.20 12.11 -10.11
N VAL A 187 9.23 12.00 -11.01
CA VAL A 187 7.85 12.41 -10.71
C VAL A 187 7.16 11.22 -10.06
N VAL A 188 6.59 11.42 -8.87
CA VAL A 188 6.03 10.36 -8.04
C VAL A 188 4.57 10.62 -7.75
N VAL A 189 3.69 9.73 -8.19
CA VAL A 189 2.24 9.82 -8.08
C VAL A 189 1.78 8.79 -7.06
N SER A 190 1.41 9.22 -5.86
CA SER A 190 0.81 8.38 -4.83
C SER A 190 -0.71 8.44 -4.95
N MET A 191 -1.32 7.41 -5.53
CA MET A 191 -2.76 7.40 -5.83
C MET A 191 -3.61 6.88 -4.67
N GLY A 192 -4.86 7.35 -4.63
CA GLY A 192 -5.91 6.76 -3.79
C GLY A 192 -6.41 5.42 -4.33
N ALA A 193 -6.94 4.59 -3.45
CA ALA A 193 -7.61 3.32 -3.74
C ALA A 193 -8.71 3.02 -2.70
N ASN A 194 -9.28 4.05 -2.08
CA ASN A 194 -10.29 3.96 -1.04
C ASN A 194 -11.61 3.39 -1.57
N GLY A 195 -12.03 3.77 -2.79
CA GLY A 195 -13.23 3.17 -3.38
C GLY A 195 -13.08 1.66 -3.58
N ILE A 196 -11.90 1.20 -4.03
CA ILE A 196 -11.62 -0.24 -4.09
C ILE A 196 -11.66 -0.89 -2.71
N ASN A 197 -11.12 -0.24 -1.68
CA ASN A 197 -11.17 -0.76 -0.30
C ASN A 197 -12.61 -0.89 0.23
N ALA A 198 -13.50 0.03 -0.15
CA ALA A 198 -14.88 0.06 0.33
C ALA A 198 -15.80 -0.97 -0.34
N THR A 199 -15.58 -1.25 -1.63
CA THR A 199 -16.44 -2.19 -2.39
C THR A 199 -15.80 -3.57 -2.56
N SER A 200 -14.66 -3.82 -1.91
CA SER A 200 -13.98 -5.10 -1.95
C SER A 200 -13.39 -5.44 -0.57
N GLY A 201 -14.21 -6.11 0.24
CA GLY A 201 -13.77 -6.67 1.51
C GLY A 201 -12.78 -7.81 1.27
N GLY A 202 -11.50 -7.57 1.53
CA GLY A 202 -10.45 -8.58 1.46
C GLY A 202 -10.04 -8.94 0.02
N GLN A 203 -9.48 -10.14 -0.14
CA GLN A 203 -9.04 -10.63 -1.45
C GLN A 203 -10.28 -11.13 -2.23
N ALA A 204 -11.08 -10.27 -2.85
CA ALA A 204 -12.06 -10.77 -3.83
C ALA A 204 -11.33 -11.16 -5.13
N ASP A 205 -11.83 -12.13 -5.90
CA ASP A 205 -11.14 -12.68 -7.10
C ASP A 205 -10.64 -11.60 -8.07
N SER A 206 -11.40 -10.52 -8.26
CA SER A 206 -11.11 -9.43 -9.20
C SER A 206 -10.42 -8.21 -8.60
N VAL A 207 -10.15 -8.19 -7.28
CA VAL A 207 -9.66 -6.96 -6.61
C VAL A 207 -8.30 -6.51 -7.14
N TYR A 208 -7.39 -7.46 -7.42
CA TYR A 208 -6.06 -7.13 -7.92
C TYR A 208 -6.07 -6.70 -9.38
N GLN A 209 -6.99 -7.24 -10.18
CA GLN A 209 -7.25 -6.77 -11.55
C GLN A 209 -7.79 -5.33 -11.52
N ALA A 210 -8.72 -5.01 -10.61
CA ALA A 210 -9.23 -3.65 -10.43
C ALA A 210 -8.14 -2.67 -9.98
N ARG A 211 -7.26 -3.10 -9.06
CA ARG A 211 -6.10 -2.31 -8.63
C ARG A 211 -5.10 -2.08 -9.76
N ALA A 212 -4.76 -3.12 -10.53
CA ALA A 212 -3.90 -3.01 -11.70
C ALA A 212 -4.49 -2.06 -12.76
N ALA A 213 -5.80 -2.18 -13.03
CA ALA A 213 -6.50 -1.29 -13.95
C ALA A 213 -6.50 0.17 -13.46
N LEU A 214 -6.63 0.41 -12.15
CA LEU A 214 -6.50 1.74 -11.56
C LEU A 214 -5.09 2.32 -11.75
N ILE A 215 -4.04 1.52 -11.55
CA ILE A 215 -2.64 1.93 -11.82
C ILE A 215 -2.52 2.35 -13.30
N ASN A 216 -2.98 1.50 -14.23
CA ASN A 216 -2.92 1.76 -15.66
C ASN A 216 -3.74 3.01 -16.05
N LYS A 217 -4.89 3.24 -15.39
CA LYS A 217 -5.69 4.46 -15.59
C LYS A 217 -4.91 5.71 -15.18
N HIS A 218 -4.23 5.70 -14.04
CA HIS A 218 -3.39 6.81 -13.62
C HIS A 218 -2.22 7.03 -14.62
N LEU A 219 -1.55 5.97 -15.07
CA LEU A 219 -0.49 6.07 -16.07
C LEU A 219 -0.98 6.66 -17.40
N ASP A 220 -2.17 6.27 -17.85
CA ASP A 220 -2.78 6.81 -19.07
C ASP A 220 -3.09 8.31 -18.94
N LEU A 221 -3.61 8.74 -17.79
CA LEU A 221 -3.88 10.15 -17.49
C LEU A 221 -2.59 10.99 -17.46
N TRP A 222 -1.52 10.47 -16.89
CA TRP A 222 -0.22 11.13 -16.86
C TRP A 222 0.45 11.16 -18.24
N ARG A 223 0.31 10.11 -19.06
CA ARG A 223 0.72 10.12 -20.47
C ARG A 223 -0.02 11.21 -21.26
N GLN A 224 -1.33 11.35 -21.06
CA GLN A 224 -2.10 12.40 -21.71
C GLN A 224 -1.63 13.79 -21.28
N LEU A 225 -1.34 13.98 -19.99
CA LEU A 225 -0.82 15.23 -19.44
C LEU A 225 0.56 15.58 -20.02
N ASP A 226 1.46 14.60 -20.15
CA ASP A 226 2.76 14.76 -20.82
C ASP A 226 2.58 15.26 -22.26
N GLY A 227 1.58 14.71 -22.98
CA GLY A 227 1.18 15.18 -24.31
C GLY A 227 0.43 16.52 -24.32
N GLY A 228 0.34 17.25 -23.20
CA GLY A 228 -0.31 18.56 -23.10
C GLY A 228 -1.84 18.55 -23.15
N LYS A 229 -2.46 17.38 -22.94
CA LYS A 229 -3.91 17.15 -23.06
C LYS A 229 -4.48 16.34 -21.88
N GLY A 230 -5.76 15.98 -21.98
CA GLY A 230 -6.43 15.13 -20.99
C GLY A 230 -6.91 15.88 -19.74
N PRO A 231 -7.66 15.18 -18.87
CA PRO A 231 -8.40 15.80 -17.79
C PRO A 231 -7.51 16.35 -16.66
N LEU A 232 -6.25 15.90 -16.55
CA LEU A 232 -5.33 16.39 -15.51
C LEU A 232 -4.81 17.81 -15.76
N LYS A 233 -4.84 18.31 -17.00
CA LYS A 233 -4.22 19.60 -17.39
C LYS A 233 -4.62 20.78 -16.50
N GLY A 234 -5.91 20.87 -16.16
CA GLY A 234 -6.46 21.91 -15.28
C GLY A 234 -6.76 21.45 -13.85
N LYS A 235 -6.42 20.20 -13.50
CA LYS A 235 -6.85 19.57 -12.24
C LYS A 235 -5.70 19.28 -11.28
N VAL A 236 -4.47 19.26 -11.76
CA VAL A 236 -3.28 19.24 -10.89
C VAL A 236 -3.09 20.62 -10.27
N LYS A 237 -3.22 20.69 -8.94
CA LYS A 237 -3.22 21.93 -8.16
C LYS A 237 -2.16 21.91 -7.07
N ASP A 238 -1.58 23.07 -6.80
CA ASP A 238 -0.81 23.31 -5.59
C ASP A 238 -1.78 23.38 -4.38
N PRO A 239 -1.65 22.50 -3.37
CA PRO A 239 -2.57 22.44 -2.24
C PRO A 239 -2.51 23.67 -1.33
N ARG A 240 -1.44 24.49 -1.38
CA ARG A 240 -1.31 25.71 -0.59
C ARG A 240 -2.01 26.90 -1.24
N THR A 241 -1.91 27.01 -2.57
CA THR A 241 -2.41 28.19 -3.31
C THR A 241 -3.68 27.91 -4.12
N GLY A 242 -4.05 26.64 -4.30
CA GLY A 242 -5.14 26.21 -5.18
C GLY A 242 -4.83 26.38 -6.67
N ARG A 243 -3.66 26.93 -7.02
CA ARG A 243 -3.27 27.24 -8.41
C ARG A 243 -3.12 25.96 -9.22
N ALA A 244 -3.74 25.92 -10.40
CA ALA A 244 -3.53 24.85 -11.35
C ALA A 244 -2.11 24.94 -11.94
N VAL A 245 -1.38 23.83 -11.89
CA VAL A 245 0.02 23.74 -12.39
C VAL A 245 0.23 22.56 -13.34
N GLY A 246 -0.85 21.87 -13.75
CA GLY A 246 -0.77 20.71 -14.64
C GLY A 246 -0.06 20.98 -15.97
N ALA A 247 -0.22 22.18 -16.54
CA ALA A 247 0.47 22.58 -17.77
C ALA A 247 2.01 22.52 -17.65
N ALA A 248 2.57 22.64 -16.45
CA ALA A 248 4.02 22.58 -16.22
C ALA A 248 4.60 21.16 -16.40
N PHE A 249 3.77 20.13 -16.51
CA PHE A 249 4.22 18.74 -16.72
C PHE A 249 4.27 18.33 -18.20
N ALA A 250 3.72 19.14 -19.12
CA ALA A 250 3.66 18.80 -20.53
C ALA A 250 5.07 18.75 -21.16
N GLY A 251 5.45 17.60 -21.70
CA GLY A 251 6.76 17.34 -22.31
C GLY A 251 7.89 17.04 -21.33
N TYR A 252 7.60 16.95 -20.02
CA TYR A 252 8.61 16.75 -18.97
C TYR A 252 8.62 15.32 -18.40
N LEU A 253 7.74 14.42 -18.84
CA LEU A 253 7.70 13.05 -18.32
C LEU A 253 8.35 12.07 -19.29
N ASP A 254 9.13 11.13 -18.80
CA ASP A 254 9.65 10.02 -19.59
C ASP A 254 8.74 8.79 -19.42
N MET A 255 7.70 8.70 -20.24
CA MET A 255 6.77 7.56 -20.23
C MET A 255 7.42 6.24 -20.68
N GLY A 256 8.64 6.28 -21.22
CA GLY A 256 9.46 5.11 -21.55
C GLY A 256 10.22 4.52 -20.35
N ARG A 257 10.25 5.25 -19.22
CA ARG A 257 10.87 4.84 -17.95
C ARG A 257 9.86 5.00 -16.81
N VAL A 258 8.99 4.00 -16.67
CA VAL A 258 8.00 3.96 -15.58
C VAL A 258 8.35 2.92 -14.54
N GLY A 259 8.21 3.27 -13.27
CA GLY A 259 8.23 2.34 -12.14
C GLY A 259 6.87 2.26 -11.46
N THR A 260 6.56 1.14 -10.84
CA THR A 260 5.37 1.01 -9.98
C THR A 260 5.74 0.49 -8.60
N LEU A 261 5.04 1.00 -7.57
CA LEU A 261 5.22 0.58 -6.19
C LEU A 261 3.86 0.35 -5.53
N GLY A 262 3.73 -0.69 -4.74
CA GLY A 262 2.50 -0.97 -4.02
C GLY A 262 2.77 -1.51 -2.63
N HIS A 263 1.91 -1.15 -1.67
CA HIS A 263 1.94 -1.71 -0.32
C HIS A 263 0.79 -2.69 -0.09
N SER A 264 1.03 -3.85 0.53
CA SER A 264 -0.04 -4.79 0.91
C SER A 264 -0.87 -5.21 -0.29
N MET A 265 -2.20 -5.05 -0.25
CA MET A 265 -3.05 -5.26 -1.43
C MET A 265 -2.72 -4.35 -2.62
N GLY A 266 -2.20 -3.15 -2.39
CA GLY A 266 -1.65 -2.31 -3.46
C GLY A 266 -0.38 -2.92 -4.05
N GLY A 267 0.41 -3.63 -3.24
CA GLY A 267 1.54 -4.45 -3.68
C GLY A 267 1.08 -5.59 -4.57
N GLY A 268 0.04 -6.34 -4.16
CA GLY A 268 -0.59 -7.36 -5.01
C GLY A 268 -1.14 -6.78 -6.32
N GLY A 269 -1.71 -5.57 -6.28
CA GLY A 269 -2.14 -4.84 -7.48
C GLY A 269 -0.98 -4.52 -8.44
N VAL A 270 0.18 -4.12 -7.90
CA VAL A 270 1.41 -3.95 -8.69
C VAL A 270 1.89 -5.28 -9.27
N MET A 271 1.89 -6.36 -8.48
CA MET A 271 2.29 -7.68 -8.99
C MET A 271 1.39 -8.17 -10.11
N GLN A 272 0.07 -7.98 -9.98
CA GLN A 272 -0.88 -8.25 -11.07
C GLN A 272 -0.56 -7.39 -12.29
N GLN A 273 -0.32 -6.09 -12.10
CA GLN A 273 -0.09 -5.15 -13.19
C GLN A 273 1.17 -5.44 -14.01
N VAL A 274 2.24 -5.92 -13.36
CA VAL A 274 3.52 -6.24 -14.03
C VAL A 274 3.73 -7.72 -14.34
N SER A 275 2.72 -8.55 -14.07
CA SER A 275 2.80 -9.97 -14.38
C SER A 275 3.06 -10.20 -15.87
N ASP A 276 3.70 -11.31 -16.19
CA ASP A 276 4.12 -11.63 -17.55
C ASP A 276 2.96 -11.74 -18.55
N LEU A 277 1.73 -11.88 -18.05
CA LEU A 277 0.49 -12.00 -18.81
C LEU A 277 -0.20 -10.64 -19.07
N ARG A 278 0.12 -9.61 -18.28
CA ARG A 278 -0.61 -8.32 -18.27
C ARG A 278 0.13 -7.17 -18.95
N HIS A 279 1.30 -7.42 -19.54
CA HIS A 279 2.08 -6.38 -20.23
C HIS A 279 1.33 -5.75 -21.41
N GLY A 280 0.40 -6.49 -22.02
CA GLY A 280 -0.49 -5.98 -23.07
C GLY A 280 -1.52 -4.96 -22.59
N ASP A 281 -1.81 -4.92 -21.29
CA ASP A 281 -2.79 -4.01 -20.69
C ASP A 281 -2.18 -2.63 -20.36
N TRP A 282 -0.87 -2.47 -20.52
CA TRP A 282 -0.20 -1.19 -20.26
C TRP A 282 -0.64 -0.13 -21.26
N PRO A 283 -0.87 1.12 -20.84
CA PRO A 283 -1.30 2.16 -21.76
C PRO A 283 -0.32 2.34 -22.92
N ALA A 284 -0.84 2.57 -24.13
CA ALA A 284 -0.01 2.80 -25.31
C ALA A 284 1.02 3.92 -25.05
N GLY A 285 2.28 3.69 -25.42
CA GLY A 285 3.39 4.62 -25.17
C GLY A 285 4.00 4.58 -23.77
N VAL A 286 3.43 3.80 -22.85
CA VAL A 286 3.99 3.58 -21.51
C VAL A 286 4.86 2.32 -21.51
N ARG A 287 6.02 2.39 -20.82
CA ARG A 287 6.92 1.25 -20.62
C ARG A 287 7.27 1.13 -19.15
N ILE A 288 6.76 0.09 -18.50
CA ILE A 288 7.07 -0.23 -17.11
C ILE A 288 8.38 -1.00 -17.10
N LYS A 289 9.37 -0.45 -16.39
CA LYS A 289 10.74 -0.94 -16.34
C LYS A 289 11.08 -1.65 -15.05
N THR A 290 10.31 -1.43 -13.98
CA THR A 290 10.59 -2.03 -12.68
C THR A 290 9.40 -1.91 -11.72
N ALA A 291 9.31 -2.82 -10.76
CA ALA A 291 8.25 -2.88 -9.76
C ALA A 291 8.78 -3.10 -8.34
N VAL A 292 8.11 -2.50 -7.35
CA VAL A 292 8.41 -2.67 -5.92
C VAL A 292 7.15 -3.08 -5.16
N GLY A 293 7.19 -4.24 -4.50
CA GLY A 293 6.22 -4.62 -3.49
C GLY A 293 6.73 -4.30 -2.10
N LEU A 294 6.08 -3.38 -1.39
CA LEU A 294 6.20 -3.27 0.06
C LEU A 294 5.18 -4.22 0.65
N ALA A 295 5.62 -5.23 1.40
CA ALA A 295 4.76 -6.21 2.02
C ALA A 295 3.58 -6.64 1.12
N PRO A 296 3.80 -7.08 -0.13
CA PRO A 296 2.71 -7.34 -1.08
C PRO A 296 1.91 -8.57 -0.66
N THR A 297 0.58 -8.49 -0.75
CA THR A 297 -0.28 -9.68 -0.66
C THR A 297 -0.21 -10.49 -1.95
N ALA A 298 -0.38 -11.80 -1.83
CA ALA A 298 -0.56 -12.71 -2.95
C ALA A 298 -1.79 -12.35 -3.79
N THR A 299 -1.72 -12.49 -5.11
CA THR A 299 -2.91 -12.49 -5.96
C THR A 299 -3.47 -13.89 -6.05
N TRP A 300 -4.79 -14.04 -6.21
CA TRP A 300 -5.42 -15.37 -6.30
C TRP A 300 -4.85 -16.22 -7.43
N GLU A 301 -4.50 -15.59 -8.54
CA GLU A 301 -3.96 -16.24 -9.74
C GLU A 301 -2.45 -16.52 -9.61
N ASN A 302 -1.75 -15.90 -8.66
CA ASN A 302 -0.29 -15.95 -8.49
C ASN A 302 0.47 -15.84 -9.83
N GLU A 303 0.03 -14.93 -10.69
CA GLU A 303 0.62 -14.76 -12.01
C GLU A 303 2.12 -14.46 -11.89
N PRO A 304 2.97 -15.11 -12.70
CA PRO A 304 4.41 -14.93 -12.61
C PRO A 304 4.82 -13.51 -12.99
N VAL A 305 5.76 -12.96 -12.23
CA VAL A 305 6.43 -11.68 -12.48
C VAL A 305 7.90 -12.00 -12.71
N THR A 306 8.25 -12.39 -13.94
CA THR A 306 9.61 -12.86 -14.26
C THR A 306 10.36 -11.96 -15.23
N LYS A 307 9.65 -11.12 -15.98
CA LYS A 307 10.21 -10.32 -17.08
C LYS A 307 10.56 -8.88 -16.70
N VAL A 308 10.19 -8.42 -15.50
CA VAL A 308 10.45 -7.05 -15.01
C VAL A 308 11.33 -7.11 -13.76
N PRO A 309 12.39 -6.29 -13.64
CA PRO A 309 13.16 -6.19 -12.40
C PRO A 309 12.25 -5.91 -11.20
N LEU A 310 12.32 -6.77 -10.19
CA LEU A 310 11.39 -6.80 -9.07
C LEU A 310 12.12 -6.69 -7.72
N ALA A 311 11.64 -5.81 -6.84
CA ALA A 311 12.03 -5.80 -5.43
C ALA A 311 10.83 -6.06 -4.52
N VAL A 312 11.03 -6.88 -3.50
CA VAL A 312 10.04 -7.19 -2.47
C VAL A 312 10.65 -6.88 -1.12
N LEU A 313 10.09 -5.90 -0.40
CA LEU A 313 10.53 -5.48 0.93
C LEU A 313 9.48 -5.88 1.96
N TRP A 314 9.85 -6.55 3.04
CA TRP A 314 8.89 -6.93 4.08
C TRP A 314 9.50 -7.07 5.47
N GLY A 315 8.66 -6.96 6.50
CA GLY A 315 9.06 -7.11 7.90
C GLY A 315 8.95 -8.55 8.39
N THR A 316 9.82 -8.98 9.31
CA THR A 316 9.66 -10.33 9.90
C THR A 316 8.48 -10.44 10.85
N CYS A 317 8.00 -9.33 11.42
CA CYS A 317 6.85 -9.29 12.33
C CYS A 317 5.55 -8.87 11.62
N ASP A 318 5.59 -8.80 10.29
CA ASP A 318 4.45 -8.55 9.42
C ASP A 318 3.62 -9.83 9.25
N GLN A 319 2.33 -9.78 9.60
CA GLN A 319 1.39 -10.91 9.50
C GLN A 319 1.03 -11.28 8.06
N VAL A 320 1.27 -10.36 7.11
CA VAL A 320 0.97 -10.59 5.71
C VAL A 320 2.13 -11.37 5.11
N ASN A 321 1.81 -12.49 4.46
CA ASN A 321 2.79 -13.37 3.80
C ASN A 321 3.41 -12.68 2.56
N THR A 322 4.65 -12.21 2.70
CA THR A 322 5.19 -11.14 1.86
C THR A 322 6.52 -11.45 1.19
N GLY A 323 7.22 -12.50 1.61
CA GLY A 323 8.45 -12.97 0.97
C GLY A 323 8.21 -13.97 -0.18
N GLU A 324 7.02 -14.55 -0.28
CA GLU A 324 6.76 -15.67 -1.19
C GLU A 324 6.86 -15.29 -2.68
N TYR A 325 6.62 -14.03 -3.06
CA TYR A 325 6.86 -13.56 -4.43
C TYR A 325 8.30 -13.80 -4.89
N VAL A 326 9.28 -13.72 -3.99
CA VAL A 326 10.66 -14.04 -4.33
C VAL A 326 10.77 -15.54 -4.67
N LYS A 327 10.22 -16.39 -3.81
CA LYS A 327 10.22 -17.84 -3.98
C LYS A 327 9.48 -18.31 -5.23
N TRP A 328 8.33 -17.72 -5.56
CA TRP A 328 7.52 -18.10 -6.71
C TRP A 328 8.22 -17.78 -8.04
N ASN A 329 8.96 -16.68 -8.10
CA ASN A 329 9.54 -16.18 -9.35
C ASN A 329 11.00 -16.61 -9.57
N ARG A 330 11.74 -16.95 -8.51
CA ARG A 330 13.20 -17.18 -8.58
C ARG A 330 13.69 -18.30 -9.50
N LYS A 331 12.84 -19.23 -9.94
CA LYS A 331 13.25 -20.36 -10.81
C LYS A 331 13.05 -20.07 -12.30
N LYS A 332 12.37 -18.97 -12.63
CA LYS A 332 11.99 -18.61 -14.00
C LYS A 332 12.31 -17.14 -14.32
N ASN A 333 12.98 -16.43 -13.41
CA ASN A 333 13.20 -14.99 -13.54
C ASN A 333 14.13 -14.66 -14.71
N LYS A 334 13.61 -13.90 -15.67
CA LYS A 334 14.34 -13.32 -16.81
C LYS A 334 14.84 -11.90 -16.52
N ALA A 335 14.43 -11.34 -15.40
CA ALA A 335 14.92 -10.07 -14.85
C ALA A 335 15.41 -10.25 -13.39
N PRO A 336 16.21 -9.30 -12.87
CA PRO A 336 16.74 -9.38 -11.51
C PRO A 336 15.64 -9.31 -10.46
N LEU A 337 15.79 -10.08 -9.38
CA LEU A 337 14.83 -10.16 -8.29
C LEU A 337 15.53 -9.94 -6.95
N HIS A 338 14.97 -9.06 -6.13
CA HIS A 338 15.54 -8.63 -4.85
C HIS A 338 14.53 -8.87 -3.72
N GLY A 339 14.83 -9.80 -2.81
CA GLY A 339 14.12 -9.94 -1.54
C GLY A 339 14.84 -9.16 -0.44
N ILE A 340 14.14 -8.31 0.30
CA ILE A 340 14.72 -7.44 1.33
C ILE A 340 13.89 -7.59 2.60
N THR A 341 14.42 -8.35 3.56
CA THR A 341 13.75 -8.66 4.82
C THR A 341 14.23 -7.74 5.93
N LEU A 342 13.29 -7.09 6.62
CA LEU A 342 13.53 -6.20 7.76
C LEU A 342 13.21 -6.95 9.07
N THR A 343 14.24 -7.39 9.79
CA THR A 343 14.09 -8.02 11.09
C THR A 343 13.45 -7.04 12.08
N GLY A 344 12.31 -7.43 12.65
CA GLY A 344 11.52 -6.62 13.59
C GLY A 344 10.53 -5.66 12.94
N GLY A 345 10.51 -5.52 11.61
CA GLY A 345 9.56 -4.66 10.92
C GLY A 345 8.14 -5.26 10.92
N ASN A 346 7.12 -4.40 10.94
CA ASN A 346 5.70 -4.76 10.86
C ASN A 346 5.06 -4.25 9.56
N HIS A 347 3.76 -4.50 9.37
CA HIS A 347 3.06 -4.12 8.14
C HIS A 347 2.76 -2.62 8.08
N ASN A 348 2.26 -2.04 9.18
CA ASN A 348 1.70 -0.69 9.15
C ASN A 348 2.74 0.41 9.07
N TYR A 349 3.96 0.17 9.55
CA TYR A 349 4.98 1.22 9.66
C TYR A 349 5.50 1.72 8.31
N PHE A 350 5.20 1.03 7.21
CA PHE A 350 5.45 1.55 5.86
C PHE A 350 4.64 2.80 5.54
N ASN A 351 3.45 2.96 6.12
CA ASN A 351 2.53 4.07 5.85
C ASN A 351 2.34 4.96 7.09
N THR A 352 2.70 6.24 6.99
CA THR A 352 2.64 7.16 8.14
C THR A 352 1.22 7.45 8.63
N GLN A 353 0.16 7.13 7.89
CA GLN A 353 -1.22 7.30 8.32
C GLN A 353 -1.78 6.07 9.04
N TRP A 354 -1.09 4.93 8.94
CA TRP A 354 -1.50 3.66 9.56
C TRP A 354 -0.71 3.37 10.83
N SER A 355 0.37 4.12 11.06
CA SER A 355 1.20 3.98 12.24
C SER A 355 0.60 4.71 13.46
N PRO A 356 0.90 4.27 14.70
CA PRO A 356 0.39 4.89 15.94
C PRO A 356 0.64 6.39 16.05
N SER A 357 1.84 6.86 15.67
CA SER A 357 2.22 8.28 15.81
C SER A 357 1.35 9.25 15.00
N SER A 358 0.62 8.73 14.01
CA SER A 358 -0.30 9.51 13.18
C SER A 358 -1.52 10.02 13.96
N GLY A 359 -1.89 9.32 15.04
CA GLY A 359 -3.15 9.54 15.73
C GLY A 359 -4.39 9.28 14.86
N GLN A 360 -4.27 8.71 13.66
CA GLN A 360 -5.41 8.45 12.76
C GLN A 360 -6.31 7.33 13.27
N VAL A 361 -7.51 7.19 12.68
CA VAL A 361 -8.36 6.02 12.97
C VAL A 361 -7.68 4.75 12.45
N ALA A 362 -7.94 3.64 13.13
CA ALA A 362 -7.30 2.34 12.93
C ALA A 362 -5.76 2.29 13.07
N GLY A 363 -5.07 3.43 13.28
CA GLY A 363 -3.60 3.47 13.36
C GLY A 363 -3.05 2.60 14.50
N ALA A 364 -2.15 1.66 14.18
CA ALA A 364 -1.71 0.63 15.10
C ALA A 364 -0.32 0.07 14.78
N ASP A 365 0.36 -0.43 15.82
CA ASP A 365 1.42 -1.42 15.67
C ASP A 365 0.73 -2.78 15.48
N ASP A 366 0.79 -3.34 14.28
CA ASP A 366 0.12 -4.59 13.92
C ASP A 366 0.98 -5.84 14.18
N ALA A 367 2.19 -5.67 14.73
CA ALA A 367 3.00 -6.81 15.10
C ALA A 367 2.37 -7.57 16.27
N ILE A 368 2.36 -8.91 16.20
CA ILE A 368 1.99 -9.72 17.36
C ILE A 368 3.02 -9.46 18.47
N PRO A 369 2.59 -8.99 19.67
CA PRO A 369 3.51 -8.72 20.76
C PRO A 369 4.26 -9.97 21.23
N GLY A 370 5.56 -9.82 21.48
CA GLY A 370 6.38 -10.86 22.10
C GLY A 370 6.17 -10.96 23.62
N LYS A 371 6.82 -11.94 24.24
CA LYS A 371 6.78 -12.15 25.70
C LYS A 371 7.42 -10.98 26.47
N GLN A 372 8.41 -10.33 25.88
CA GLN A 372 9.08 -9.17 26.46
C GLN A 372 8.61 -7.89 25.78
N ARG A 373 8.49 -6.80 26.55
CA ARG A 373 8.15 -5.47 26.05
C ARG A 373 9.11 -5.06 24.93
N GLY A 374 8.55 -4.52 23.84
CA GLY A 374 9.32 -4.06 22.68
C GLY A 374 9.82 -5.19 21.77
N ARG A 375 9.42 -6.45 22.03
CA ARG A 375 9.60 -7.56 21.09
C ARG A 375 8.32 -7.87 20.35
N CYS A 376 8.46 -8.48 19.19
CA CYS A 376 7.39 -9.02 18.36
C CYS A 376 7.68 -10.46 17.96
N VAL A 377 6.62 -11.20 17.63
CA VAL A 377 6.71 -12.58 17.14
C VAL A 377 6.89 -12.57 15.62
N SER A 378 7.91 -13.28 15.13
CA SER A 378 8.16 -13.45 13.70
C SER A 378 7.08 -14.30 13.03
N GLN A 379 6.78 -13.97 11.78
CA GLN A 379 5.73 -14.59 10.97
C GLN A 379 6.29 -15.54 9.92
N ASP A 380 7.47 -16.09 10.18
CA ASP A 380 8.16 -17.10 9.36
C ASP A 380 7.79 -18.55 9.75
N GLY A 381 6.76 -18.72 10.58
CA GLY A 381 6.31 -20.01 11.11
C GLY A 381 7.20 -20.57 12.23
N ARG A 382 8.29 -19.88 12.60
CA ARG A 382 9.21 -20.31 13.67
C ARG A 382 8.93 -19.61 15.01
N ASN A 383 8.03 -18.63 15.03
CA ASN A 383 7.64 -17.87 16.22
C ASN A 383 8.83 -17.28 17.00
N GLN A 384 9.88 -16.86 16.29
CA GLN A 384 11.06 -16.25 16.90
C GLN A 384 10.68 -14.88 17.45
N GLN A 385 11.33 -14.46 18.53
CA GLN A 385 11.09 -13.12 19.08
C GLN A 385 12.14 -12.14 18.60
N HIS A 386 11.73 -11.14 17.84
CA HIS A 386 12.60 -10.08 17.35
C HIS A 386 12.36 -8.78 18.12
N ARG A 387 13.37 -7.92 18.23
CA ARG A 387 13.17 -6.54 18.68
C ARG A 387 12.36 -5.81 17.61
N GLY A 388 11.23 -5.23 17.97
CA GLY A 388 10.41 -4.46 17.02
C GLY A 388 11.17 -3.23 16.52
N LEU A 389 11.06 -2.95 15.23
CA LEU A 389 11.56 -1.69 14.67
C LEU A 389 10.60 -0.57 15.02
N ASP A 390 11.12 0.60 15.36
CA ASP A 390 10.30 1.80 15.44
C ASP A 390 9.92 2.29 14.04
N GLU A 391 8.88 3.13 13.98
CA GLU A 391 8.33 3.61 12.71
C GLU A 391 9.37 4.39 11.88
N ALA A 392 10.26 5.17 12.51
CA ALA A 392 11.23 6.00 11.80
C ALA A 392 12.34 5.14 11.19
N THR A 393 12.83 4.16 11.93
CA THR A 393 13.86 3.21 11.49
C THR A 393 13.38 2.38 10.31
N GLN A 394 12.17 1.80 10.39
CA GLN A 394 11.60 1.04 9.27
C GLN A 394 11.49 1.90 8.01
N ARG A 395 10.94 3.12 8.12
CA ARG A 395 10.78 4.05 6.98
C ARG A 395 12.12 4.51 6.38
N ARG A 396 13.17 4.68 7.20
CA ARG A 396 14.53 4.98 6.70
C ARG A 396 15.09 3.83 5.87
N ILE A 397 14.95 2.59 6.36
CA ILE A 397 15.36 1.39 5.62
C ILE A 397 14.59 1.29 4.30
N THR A 398 13.25 1.38 4.35
CA THR A 398 12.40 1.37 3.15
C THR A 398 12.86 2.41 2.14
N THR A 399 13.07 3.65 2.59
CA THR A 399 13.51 4.75 1.71
C THR A 399 14.84 4.43 1.04
N GLY A 400 15.85 3.97 1.79
CA GLY A 400 17.19 3.69 1.25
C GLY A 400 17.17 2.63 0.15
N TYR A 401 16.49 1.50 0.40
CA TYR A 401 16.42 0.42 -0.56
C TYR A 401 15.53 0.75 -1.77
N THR A 402 14.37 1.37 -1.56
CA THR A 402 13.49 1.76 -2.66
C THR A 402 14.12 2.82 -3.56
N VAL A 403 14.82 3.81 -2.99
CA VAL A 403 15.57 4.82 -3.78
C VAL A 403 16.69 4.15 -4.57
N ALA A 404 17.50 3.30 -3.95
CA ALA A 404 18.58 2.58 -4.63
C ALA A 404 18.05 1.77 -5.81
N PHE A 405 16.96 1.03 -5.60
CA PHE A 405 16.36 0.18 -6.61
C PHE A 405 15.80 0.95 -7.80
N PHE A 406 14.99 2.00 -7.57
CA PHE A 406 14.48 2.82 -8.67
C PHE A 406 15.57 3.57 -9.41
N ARG A 407 16.59 4.10 -8.73
CA ARG A 407 17.76 4.71 -9.40
C ARG A 407 18.45 3.70 -10.30
N ARG A 408 18.66 2.47 -9.83
CA ARG A 408 19.31 1.42 -10.62
C ARG A 408 18.57 1.09 -11.91
N HIS A 409 17.25 0.97 -11.85
CA HIS A 409 16.45 0.46 -12.97
C HIS A 409 15.79 1.52 -13.84
N LEU A 410 15.62 2.76 -13.35
CA LEU A 410 15.08 3.88 -14.14
C LEU A 410 16.16 4.87 -14.58
N LEU A 411 17.27 4.99 -13.84
CA LEU A 411 18.37 5.91 -14.18
C LEU A 411 19.65 5.19 -14.59
N GLY A 412 19.72 3.86 -14.47
CA GLY A 412 20.92 3.08 -14.79
C GLY A 412 22.05 3.24 -13.76
N ASP A 413 21.77 3.78 -12.57
CA ASP A 413 22.77 4.04 -11.55
C ASP A 413 23.22 2.75 -10.85
N THR A 414 24.48 2.35 -11.06
CA THR A 414 25.08 1.14 -10.48
C THR A 414 25.76 1.36 -9.13
N SER A 415 25.82 2.60 -8.62
CA SER A 415 26.53 2.94 -7.38
C SER A 415 26.01 2.18 -6.15
N ALA A 416 24.72 1.81 -6.17
CA ALA A 416 24.07 1.06 -5.11
C ALA A 416 23.98 -0.46 -5.35
N ASP A 417 24.63 -1.01 -6.39
CA ASP A 417 24.57 -2.45 -6.68
C ASP A 417 25.07 -3.30 -5.50
N ALA A 418 26.08 -2.84 -4.76
CA ALA A 418 26.57 -3.53 -3.58
C ALA A 418 25.51 -3.59 -2.45
N LEU A 419 24.67 -2.56 -2.31
CA LEU A 419 23.55 -2.53 -1.38
C LEU A 419 22.44 -3.50 -1.83
N LEU A 420 22.05 -3.40 -3.11
CA LEU A 420 20.97 -4.19 -3.70
C LEU A 420 21.28 -5.69 -3.83
N THR A 421 22.57 -6.06 -3.75
CA THR A 421 23.04 -7.46 -3.77
C THR A 421 23.42 -7.99 -2.38
N GLY A 422 23.24 -7.19 -1.33
CA GLY A 422 23.57 -7.59 0.05
C GLY A 422 25.06 -7.58 0.40
N ARG A 423 25.94 -7.13 -0.50
CA ARG A 423 27.38 -7.02 -0.26
C ARG A 423 27.76 -5.84 0.64
N LYS A 424 26.89 -4.83 0.73
CA LYS A 424 27.00 -3.70 1.66
C LYS A 424 25.67 -3.49 2.38
N LYS A 425 25.77 -2.95 3.60
CA LYS A 425 24.62 -2.58 4.42
C LYS A 425 24.26 -1.11 4.17
N LEU A 426 22.99 -0.77 4.37
CA LEU A 426 22.55 0.62 4.32
C LEU A 426 23.21 1.37 5.50
N PRO A 427 23.94 2.48 5.27
CA PRO A 427 24.56 3.23 6.36
C PRO A 427 23.51 3.97 7.19
N GLY A 428 23.81 4.23 8.46
CA GLY A 428 22.97 5.05 9.35
C GLY A 428 21.66 4.38 9.81
N VAL A 429 21.53 3.07 9.63
CA VAL A 429 20.43 2.25 10.16
C VAL A 429 20.98 1.02 10.89
N PRO A 430 20.20 0.41 11.80
CA PRO A 430 20.60 -0.84 12.45
C PRO A 430 20.87 -1.97 11.45
N ASP A 431 21.72 -2.90 11.85
CA ASP A 431 22.03 -4.10 11.08
C ASP A 431 20.93 -5.16 11.22
N VAL A 432 19.79 -4.88 10.58
CA VAL A 432 18.55 -5.68 10.68
C VAL A 432 18.00 -6.09 9.32
N VAL A 433 18.76 -5.84 8.24
CA VAL A 433 18.28 -6.09 6.87
C VAL A 433 19.04 -7.26 6.26
N LYS A 434 18.28 -8.24 5.76
CA LYS A 434 18.80 -9.33 4.94
C LYS A 434 18.37 -9.12 3.49
N VAL A 435 19.32 -9.20 2.57
CA VAL A 435 19.06 -9.11 1.13
C VAL A 435 19.27 -10.47 0.48
N GLU A 436 18.28 -10.93 -0.28
CA GLU A 436 18.36 -12.03 -1.22
C GLU A 436 18.37 -11.45 -2.64
N TYR A 437 19.41 -11.72 -3.40
CA TYR A 437 19.50 -11.33 -4.80
C TYR A 437 19.49 -12.56 -5.70
N VAL A 438 18.55 -12.59 -6.65
CA VAL A 438 18.43 -13.65 -7.65
C VAL A 438 18.77 -13.07 -9.01
N LYS A 439 19.84 -13.60 -9.62
CA LYS A 439 20.28 -13.23 -10.97
C LYS A 439 19.30 -13.76 -12.02
N PRO A 440 19.10 -13.03 -13.14
CA PRO A 440 18.39 -13.56 -14.31
C PRO A 440 19.05 -14.84 -14.86
N HIS A 441 18.25 -15.77 -15.38
CA HIS A 441 18.72 -16.95 -16.12
C HIS A 441 17.68 -17.44 -17.12
#